data_AF-A0A8J0U6X7-F1
#
_entry.id   AF-A0A8J0U6X7-F1
#
_cell.length_a   1.000
_cell.length_b   1.000
_cell.length_c   1.000
_cell.angle_alpha   90.00
_cell.angle_beta   90.00
_cell.angle_gamma   90.00
#
_symmetry.space_group_name_H-M   'P 1'
#
loop_
_entity.id
_entity.type
_entity.pdbx_description
1 polymer ?
#
loop_
_entity_poly.entity_id
_entity_poly.type
_entity_poly.pdbx_seq_one_letter_code
_entity_poly.pdbx_strand_id
1 'polypeptide(L)'
;MICFSFLLLILLNSNQGCAVDKFIAATYEHAVILPENSSIPVTAEKALELMNRNIDILEKAITSAARQGAHIIVTPEDGIYGWIFTRETIYPYLEDIPDPEVNWVPCSDPERFGRAPVQTRLSCIAKNNSIYVVANIGDKKPCNVSTVGCPEDGHYHYNTAVVFDSDGKLVARYHKYNLFLGEIQFNVPPEPEMVTFETPFGKFGIFICFDILFYKPAAALVVDHQVDSILFPTAWMNVLPHLTAIEFHSAWAMGMGVNLLSSNTHNTSMRMTGSGIFSPETLGPYYYNMDTEDGNLTFSTLSAHPRNSSTFFTPNWSLYANSISKFSPGSNVFRGHLFSDEFTFTELTEPQGNYTLCQNNLCCHLTYTVTVKITDEVYVLGVFDGLHETEGQYYLQICTLLKCLSTDIKSCGEPVETASTKFKSFSLSGNFSTSFVFPEVLLSKVHLATGMFQVLPDGRLTSHANISQEPLLSATLYGRWYDKDPAAQDAGSKILLDPTVYFIIIALCVVY
;
A
#
# COMPACT_ATOMS: atom_id res chain seq x y z
N MET A 1 39.18 -53.71 -38.54
CA MET A 1 38.75 -52.43 -39.15
C MET A 1 37.70 -51.82 -38.25
N ILE A 2 37.89 -50.55 -37.96
CA ILE A 2 37.32 -49.77 -36.85
C ILE A 2 35.83 -49.51 -37.11
N CYS A 3 34.96 -49.86 -36.17
CA CYS A 3 33.56 -49.42 -36.18
C CYS A 3 33.46 -48.19 -35.29
N PHE A 4 33.38 -47.02 -35.94
CA PHE A 4 33.31 -45.71 -35.29
C PHE A 4 31.96 -45.51 -34.59
N SER A 5 32.06 -45.08 -33.34
CA SER A 5 30.98 -44.53 -32.51
C SER A 5 30.39 -43.27 -33.13
N PHE A 6 29.06 -43.13 -33.11
CA PHE A 6 28.40 -41.84 -33.08
C PHE A 6 27.23 -41.92 -32.09
N LEU A 7 27.50 -41.48 -30.85
CA LEU A 7 26.47 -41.14 -29.87
C LEU A 7 26.15 -39.66 -30.10
N LEU A 8 24.99 -39.36 -30.68
CA LEU A 8 24.51 -38.01 -30.88
C LEU A 8 23.92 -37.52 -29.53
N LEU A 9 24.70 -36.76 -28.75
CA LEU A 9 24.18 -36.01 -27.60
C LEU A 9 23.38 -34.83 -28.14
N ILE A 10 22.05 -34.94 -28.08
CA ILE A 10 21.15 -33.80 -28.21
C ILE A 10 21.20 -33.05 -26.87
N LEU A 11 22.02 -31.99 -26.81
CA LEU A 11 21.90 -30.96 -25.79
C LEU A 11 20.64 -30.16 -26.08
N LEU A 12 19.54 -30.55 -25.46
CA LEU A 12 18.39 -29.66 -25.30
C LEU A 12 18.85 -28.52 -24.38
N ASN A 13 19.06 -27.33 -24.95
CA ASN A 13 19.15 -26.08 -24.22
C ASN A 13 17.80 -25.79 -23.56
N SER A 14 17.54 -26.43 -22.42
CA SER A 14 16.60 -25.90 -21.44
C SER A 14 17.33 -24.79 -20.67
N ASN A 15 17.23 -23.55 -21.14
CA ASN A 15 17.41 -22.37 -20.28
C ASN A 15 16.23 -22.30 -19.29
N GLN A 16 16.06 -23.33 -18.47
CA GLN A 16 15.39 -23.18 -17.19
C GLN A 16 16.44 -22.52 -16.30
N GLY A 17 16.43 -21.19 -16.25
CA GLY A 17 17.15 -20.47 -15.21
C GLY A 17 16.73 -21.07 -13.87
N CYS A 18 17.70 -21.46 -13.05
CA CYS A 18 17.42 -21.97 -11.72
C CYS A 18 16.56 -20.95 -10.99
N ALA A 19 15.37 -21.36 -10.51
CA ALA A 19 14.59 -20.56 -9.59
C ALA A 19 15.49 -20.18 -8.41
N VAL A 20 15.44 -18.91 -8.00
CA VAL A 20 16.30 -18.38 -6.95
C VAL A 20 15.48 -18.26 -5.67
N ASP A 21 16.01 -18.77 -4.55
CA ASP A 21 15.30 -18.73 -3.27
C ASP A 21 15.14 -17.31 -2.69
N LYS A 22 15.98 -16.37 -3.13
CA LYS A 22 16.01 -14.99 -2.66
C LYS A 22 16.31 -14.02 -3.78
N PHE A 23 15.82 -12.79 -3.64
CA PHE A 23 16.12 -11.69 -4.56
C PHE A 23 16.32 -10.38 -3.80
N ILE A 24 16.98 -9.43 -4.44
CA ILE A 24 17.15 -8.07 -3.92
C ILE A 24 16.07 -7.19 -4.55
N ALA A 25 15.22 -6.61 -3.70
CA ALA A 25 14.20 -5.64 -4.08
C ALA A 25 14.67 -4.22 -3.79
N ALA A 26 14.17 -3.26 -4.56
CA ALA A 26 14.32 -1.85 -4.31
C ALA A 26 12.99 -1.10 -4.41
N THR A 27 12.84 -0.03 -3.63
CA THR A 27 11.75 0.95 -3.77
C THR A 27 12.33 2.35 -3.73
N TYR A 28 11.72 3.28 -4.47
CA TYR A 28 12.17 4.66 -4.51
C TYR A 28 11.05 5.62 -4.10
N GLU A 29 11.23 6.27 -2.95
CA GLU A 29 10.41 7.41 -2.55
C GLU A 29 10.80 8.61 -3.40
N HIS A 30 9.86 9.22 -4.12
CA HIS A 30 10.16 10.24 -5.13
C HIS A 30 9.54 11.60 -4.81
N ALA A 31 10.38 12.63 -4.69
CA ALA A 31 9.96 14.02 -4.67
C ALA A 31 9.60 14.47 -6.10
N VAL A 32 8.32 14.36 -6.45
CA VAL A 32 7.82 14.55 -7.82
C VAL A 32 7.95 16.00 -8.26
N ILE A 33 8.49 16.23 -9.45
CA ILE A 33 8.42 17.53 -10.11
C ILE A 33 7.01 17.69 -10.67
N LEU A 34 6.22 18.54 -10.03
CA LEU A 34 4.83 18.80 -10.41
C LEU A 34 4.71 19.76 -11.62
N PRO A 35 3.66 19.62 -12.45
CA PRO A 35 3.31 20.60 -13.46
C PRO A 35 2.86 21.92 -12.81
N GLU A 36 2.96 23.02 -13.55
CA GLU A 36 2.29 24.26 -13.16
C GLU A 36 0.77 24.07 -13.22
N ASN A 37 0.06 24.55 -12.19
CA ASN A 37 -1.39 24.46 -12.15
C ASN A 37 -2.00 25.34 -13.24
N SER A 38 -2.66 24.72 -14.22
CA SER A 38 -3.25 25.38 -15.39
C SER A 38 -4.59 24.75 -15.71
N SER A 39 -5.59 25.58 -16.00
CA SER A 39 -6.88 25.13 -16.52
C SER A 39 -6.86 24.83 -18.03
N ILE A 40 -5.75 25.15 -18.71
CA ILE A 40 -5.58 24.93 -20.15
C ILE A 40 -4.59 23.76 -20.35
N PRO A 41 -4.93 22.76 -21.18
CA PRO A 41 -4.01 21.66 -21.50
C PRO A 41 -2.72 22.17 -22.12
N VAL A 42 -1.59 21.60 -21.67
CA VAL A 42 -0.28 21.84 -22.29
C VAL A 42 -0.16 21.08 -23.61
N THR A 43 0.87 21.38 -24.42
CA THR A 43 1.17 20.55 -25.60
C THR A 43 1.78 19.21 -25.18
N ALA A 44 1.64 18.19 -26.02
CA ALA A 44 2.25 16.87 -25.78
C ALA A 44 3.77 16.96 -25.60
N GLU A 45 4.45 17.89 -26.30
CA GLU A 45 5.87 18.15 -26.15
C GLU A 45 6.23 18.67 -24.76
N LYS A 46 5.44 19.61 -24.21
CA LYS A 46 5.65 20.15 -22.85
C LYS A 46 5.35 19.11 -21.77
N ALA A 47 4.29 18.33 -21.95
CA ALA A 47 3.98 17.21 -21.07
C ALA A 47 5.15 16.21 -21.04
N LEU A 48 5.65 15.82 -22.21
CA LEU A 48 6.78 14.92 -22.34
C LEU A 48 8.08 15.48 -21.75
N GLU A 49 8.32 16.79 -21.84
CA GLU A 49 9.47 17.45 -21.21
C GLU A 49 9.41 17.32 -19.68
N LEU A 50 8.25 17.57 -19.06
CA LEU A 50 8.06 17.39 -17.62
C LEU A 50 8.26 15.92 -17.21
N MET A 51 7.60 15.00 -17.92
CA MET A 51 7.71 13.56 -17.64
C MET A 51 9.16 13.10 -17.74
N ASN A 52 9.91 13.57 -18.75
CA ASN A 52 11.32 13.24 -18.89
C ASN A 52 12.18 13.77 -17.73
N ARG A 53 11.89 14.95 -17.18
CA ARG A 53 12.61 15.47 -16.00
C ARG A 53 12.41 14.58 -14.76
N ASN A 54 11.20 14.06 -14.55
CA ASN A 54 10.95 13.08 -13.50
C ASN A 54 11.66 11.76 -13.80
N ILE A 55 11.57 11.25 -15.03
CA ILE A 55 12.25 10.02 -15.44
C ILE A 55 13.78 10.15 -15.30
N ASP A 56 14.38 11.34 -15.51
CA ASP A 56 15.82 11.58 -15.28
C ASP A 56 16.23 11.30 -13.83
N ILE A 57 15.35 11.59 -12.86
CA ILE A 57 15.58 11.32 -11.43
C ILE A 57 15.40 9.83 -11.16
N LEU A 58 14.30 9.25 -11.65
CA LEU A 58 14.01 7.82 -11.49
C LEU A 58 15.11 6.95 -12.12
N GLU A 59 15.63 7.32 -13.30
CA GLU A 59 16.72 6.61 -13.98
C GLU A 59 17.99 6.55 -13.13
N LYS A 60 18.31 7.61 -12.38
CA LYS A 60 19.44 7.61 -11.44
C LYS A 60 19.21 6.62 -10.30
N ALA A 61 18.00 6.58 -9.75
CA ALA A 61 17.63 5.63 -8.70
C ALA A 61 17.67 4.17 -9.22
N ILE A 62 17.10 3.91 -10.39
CA ILE A 62 17.09 2.59 -11.04
C ILE A 62 18.52 2.14 -11.35
N THR A 63 19.36 3.01 -11.90
CA THR A 63 20.77 2.70 -12.18
C THR A 63 21.54 2.42 -10.88
N SER A 64 21.30 3.19 -9.82
CA SER A 64 21.91 2.96 -8.51
C SER A 64 21.47 1.62 -7.92
N ALA A 65 20.20 1.25 -8.09
CA ALA A 65 19.64 -0.01 -7.63
C ALA A 65 20.24 -1.21 -8.36
N ALA A 66 20.30 -1.14 -9.69
CA ALA A 66 20.91 -2.18 -10.51
C ALA A 66 22.40 -2.39 -10.17
N ARG A 67 23.15 -1.31 -9.93
CA ARG A 67 24.56 -1.39 -9.47
C ARG A 67 24.72 -2.08 -8.12
N GLN A 68 23.70 -2.04 -7.28
CA GLN A 68 23.66 -2.74 -5.98
C GLN A 68 23.06 -4.15 -6.09
N GLY A 69 22.77 -4.63 -7.30
CA GLY A 69 22.28 -5.98 -7.55
C GLY A 69 20.78 -6.16 -7.33
N ALA A 70 20.00 -5.07 -7.28
CA ALA A 70 18.54 -5.17 -7.25
C ALA A 70 18.02 -5.87 -8.52
N HIS A 71 17.11 -6.81 -8.33
CA HIS A 71 16.46 -7.56 -9.40
C HIS A 71 15.21 -6.83 -9.91
N ILE A 72 14.57 -6.07 -9.03
CA ILE A 72 13.37 -5.29 -9.31
C ILE A 72 13.39 -3.98 -8.51
N ILE A 73 12.90 -2.91 -9.11
CA ILE A 73 12.66 -1.63 -8.46
C ILE A 73 11.24 -1.14 -8.72
N VAL A 74 10.58 -0.65 -7.66
CA VAL A 74 9.28 0.02 -7.74
C VAL A 74 9.47 1.52 -7.62
N THR A 75 8.78 2.28 -8.47
CA THR A 75 8.63 3.74 -8.37
C THR A 75 7.17 4.10 -8.05
N PRO A 76 6.89 5.32 -7.54
CA PRO A 76 5.57 5.66 -7.00
C PRO A 76 4.46 5.82 -8.04
N GLU A 77 3.22 5.83 -7.56
CA GLU A 77 2.06 6.32 -8.30
C GLU A 77 2.23 7.80 -8.60
N ASP A 78 1.80 8.24 -9.79
CA ASP A 78 1.90 9.61 -10.26
C ASP A 78 3.34 10.19 -10.25
N GLY A 79 4.35 9.33 -10.10
CA GLY A 79 5.76 9.72 -9.97
C GLY A 79 6.36 10.38 -11.20
N ILE A 80 5.66 10.36 -12.33
CA ILE A 80 6.12 10.90 -13.61
C ILE A 80 5.43 12.23 -13.98
N TYR A 81 4.17 12.44 -13.58
CA TYR A 81 3.39 13.61 -13.99
C TYR A 81 2.63 14.33 -12.85
N GLY A 82 2.56 13.77 -11.63
CA GLY A 82 1.83 14.36 -10.48
C GLY A 82 0.32 14.07 -10.48
N TRP A 83 -0.46 14.77 -9.65
CA TRP A 83 -1.86 14.39 -9.34
C TRP A 83 -2.89 15.51 -9.52
N ILE A 84 -2.51 16.67 -10.08
CA ILE A 84 -3.41 17.82 -10.24
C ILE A 84 -3.87 17.91 -11.70
N PHE A 85 -4.99 17.26 -12.03
CA PHE A 85 -5.49 17.19 -13.40
C PHE A 85 -7.02 17.19 -13.51
N THR A 86 -7.50 17.62 -14.67
CA THR A 86 -8.81 17.27 -15.23
C THR A 86 -8.60 16.28 -16.38
N ARG A 87 -9.70 15.75 -16.93
CA ARG A 87 -9.63 14.88 -18.13
C ARG A 87 -8.93 15.57 -19.31
N GLU A 88 -9.19 16.85 -19.51
CA GLU A 88 -8.57 17.61 -20.60
C GLU A 88 -7.09 17.88 -20.34
N THR A 89 -6.72 18.22 -19.10
CA THR A 89 -5.34 18.61 -18.78
C THR A 89 -4.40 17.40 -18.62
N ILE A 90 -4.90 16.21 -18.28
CA ILE A 90 -4.11 14.98 -18.26
C ILE A 90 -3.84 14.44 -19.66
N TYR A 91 -4.76 14.67 -20.62
CA TYR A 91 -4.70 14.03 -21.95
C TYR A 91 -3.34 14.10 -22.67
N PRO A 92 -2.59 15.23 -22.63
CA PRO A 92 -1.26 15.33 -23.25
C PRO A 92 -0.19 14.42 -22.63
N TYR A 93 -0.41 13.90 -21.42
CA TYR A 93 0.49 13.01 -20.68
C TYR A 93 0.24 11.53 -20.95
N LEU A 94 -0.89 11.19 -21.60
CA LEU A 94 -1.34 9.80 -21.78
C LEU A 94 -0.79 9.16 -23.06
N GLU A 95 -0.43 7.88 -22.99
CA GLU A 95 -0.07 7.03 -24.13
C GLU A 95 -1.08 5.89 -24.28
N ASP A 96 -1.20 5.30 -25.47
CA ASP A 96 -1.95 4.05 -25.63
C ASP A 96 -1.03 2.88 -25.26
N ILE A 97 -1.28 2.27 -24.10
CA ILE A 97 -0.45 1.17 -23.56
C ILE A 97 -1.06 -0.17 -23.98
N PRO A 98 -0.42 -0.96 -24.85
CA PRO A 98 -1.01 -2.19 -25.35
C PRO A 98 -1.06 -3.27 -24.24
N ASP A 99 -1.83 -4.32 -24.50
CA ASP A 99 -1.83 -5.50 -23.64
C ASP A 99 -0.44 -6.21 -23.70
N PRO A 100 0.16 -6.63 -22.57
CA PRO A 100 1.43 -7.36 -22.56
C PRO A 100 1.47 -8.61 -23.47
N GLU A 101 0.33 -9.24 -23.79
CA GLU A 101 0.23 -10.37 -24.71
C GLU A 101 0.76 -10.08 -26.12
N VAL A 102 0.84 -8.80 -26.51
CA VAL A 102 1.44 -8.40 -27.79
C VAL A 102 2.95 -8.67 -27.88
N ASN A 103 3.58 -9.06 -26.76
CA ASN A 103 5.00 -9.43 -26.68
C ASN A 103 5.91 -8.36 -27.27
N TRP A 104 5.93 -7.19 -26.63
CA TRP A 104 6.64 -6.02 -27.15
C TRP A 104 7.76 -5.58 -26.22
N VAL A 105 8.90 -5.25 -26.84
CA VAL A 105 10.07 -4.62 -26.21
C VAL A 105 10.18 -3.22 -26.82
N PRO A 106 9.58 -2.18 -26.21
CA PRO A 106 9.58 -0.82 -26.77
C PRO A 106 10.98 -0.30 -27.13
N CYS A 107 11.99 -0.60 -26.31
CA CYS A 107 13.37 -0.18 -26.58
C CYS A 107 13.96 -0.76 -27.88
N SER A 108 13.49 -1.93 -28.32
CA SER A 108 14.00 -2.59 -29.53
C SER A 108 13.15 -2.33 -30.77
N ASP A 109 11.87 -2.01 -30.60
CA ASP A 109 10.91 -1.78 -31.68
C ASP A 109 9.95 -0.62 -31.34
N PRO A 110 10.46 0.62 -31.21
CA PRO A 110 9.70 1.75 -30.64
C PRO A 110 8.52 2.21 -31.51
N GLU A 111 8.53 1.94 -32.81
CA GLU A 111 7.53 2.44 -33.75
C GLU A 111 6.32 1.50 -33.92
N ARG A 112 6.33 0.31 -33.30
CA ARG A 112 5.32 -0.75 -33.50
C ARG A 112 3.88 -0.28 -33.25
N PHE A 113 3.68 0.54 -32.23
CA PHE A 113 2.36 1.04 -31.81
C PHE A 113 2.25 2.57 -31.94
N GLY A 114 3.10 3.18 -32.78
CA GLY A 114 3.17 4.63 -32.93
C GLY A 114 3.93 5.32 -31.79
N ARG A 115 3.63 6.60 -31.56
CA ARG A 115 4.39 7.45 -30.63
C ARG A 115 4.12 7.04 -29.17
N ALA A 116 5.05 6.28 -28.60
CA ALA A 116 5.06 5.86 -27.19
C ALA A 116 6.43 6.14 -26.50
N PRO A 117 6.88 7.41 -26.44
CA PRO A 117 8.20 7.78 -25.93
C PRO A 117 8.43 7.42 -24.45
N VAL A 118 7.42 7.50 -23.59
CA VAL A 118 7.53 7.17 -22.15
C VAL A 118 7.72 5.67 -21.98
N GLN A 119 6.88 4.84 -22.62
CA GLN A 119 7.05 3.38 -22.63
C GLN A 119 8.42 2.96 -23.21
N THR A 120 8.84 3.60 -24.30
CA THR A 120 10.17 3.37 -24.91
C THR A 120 11.30 3.67 -23.94
N ARG A 121 11.22 4.80 -23.25
CA ARG A 121 12.26 5.22 -22.30
C ARG A 121 12.34 4.28 -21.10
N LEU A 122 11.22 3.92 -20.48
CA LEU A 122 11.18 2.99 -19.35
C LEU A 122 11.69 1.60 -19.73
N SER A 123 11.27 1.08 -20.89
CA SER A 123 11.78 -0.17 -21.46
C SER A 123 13.31 -0.14 -21.65
N CYS A 124 13.86 0.96 -22.17
CA CYS A 124 15.30 1.09 -22.34
C CYS A 124 16.05 1.17 -21.01
N ILE A 125 15.50 1.88 -20.02
CA ILE A 125 16.09 1.96 -18.68
C ILE A 125 16.16 0.56 -18.06
N ALA A 126 15.08 -0.23 -18.14
CA ALA A 126 15.03 -1.61 -17.65
C ALA A 126 16.07 -2.49 -18.35
N LYS A 127 16.07 -2.49 -19.70
CA LYS A 127 17.00 -3.27 -20.53
C LYS A 127 18.46 -2.91 -20.28
N ASN A 128 18.80 -1.63 -20.27
CA ASN A 128 20.18 -1.15 -20.13
C ASN A 128 20.76 -1.43 -18.74
N ASN A 129 19.90 -1.51 -17.72
CA ASN A 129 20.31 -1.82 -16.35
C ASN A 129 20.07 -3.28 -15.96
N SER A 130 19.47 -4.09 -16.85
CA SER A 130 19.14 -5.50 -16.61
C SER A 130 18.34 -5.71 -15.32
N ILE A 131 17.34 -4.87 -15.08
CA ILE A 131 16.52 -4.84 -13.86
C ILE A 131 15.04 -4.74 -14.24
N TYR A 132 14.15 -5.38 -13.48
CA TYR A 132 12.71 -5.16 -13.62
C TYR A 132 12.37 -3.76 -13.12
N VAL A 133 11.65 -2.98 -13.93
CA VAL A 133 11.21 -1.62 -13.59
C VAL A 133 9.70 -1.57 -13.52
N VAL A 134 9.19 -1.18 -12.36
CA VAL A 134 7.77 -0.91 -12.14
C VAL A 134 7.57 0.60 -12.08
N ALA A 135 6.66 1.11 -12.91
CA ALA A 135 6.33 2.53 -12.96
C ALA A 135 4.83 2.73 -13.08
N ASN A 136 4.37 3.94 -12.75
CA ASN A 136 3.00 4.37 -12.94
C ASN A 136 2.94 5.50 -13.98
N ILE A 137 2.14 5.30 -15.02
CA ILE A 137 1.91 6.23 -16.13
C ILE A 137 0.41 6.27 -16.48
N GLY A 138 0.02 7.17 -17.38
CA GLY A 138 -1.36 7.29 -17.81
C GLY A 138 -1.63 6.57 -19.12
N ASP A 139 -2.69 5.76 -19.16
CA ASP A 139 -3.18 5.09 -20.37
C ASP A 139 -4.35 5.85 -20.98
N LYS A 140 -4.43 5.90 -22.30
CA LYS A 140 -5.63 6.29 -23.03
C LYS A 140 -6.08 5.20 -23.98
N LYS A 141 -7.39 4.96 -24.01
CA LYS A 141 -8.03 4.00 -24.93
C LYS A 141 -9.11 4.69 -25.74
N PRO A 142 -8.91 4.94 -27.05
CA PRO A 142 -9.95 5.53 -27.87
C PRO A 142 -11.16 4.61 -27.95
N CYS A 143 -12.35 5.19 -27.89
CA CYS A 143 -13.61 4.47 -28.02
C CYS A 143 -14.58 5.24 -28.93
N ASN A 144 -15.52 4.53 -29.54
CA ASN A 144 -16.57 5.19 -30.31
C ASN A 144 -17.63 5.72 -29.33
N VAL A 145 -17.86 7.04 -29.33
CA VAL A 145 -18.85 7.74 -28.49
C VAL A 145 -20.27 7.16 -28.62
N SER A 146 -20.56 6.46 -29.71
CA SER A 146 -21.83 5.74 -29.92
C SER A 146 -21.96 4.45 -29.09
N THR A 147 -20.87 3.97 -28.47
CA THR A 147 -20.81 2.73 -27.69
C THR A 147 -21.23 3.02 -26.26
N VAL A 148 -22.09 2.17 -25.69
CA VAL A 148 -22.49 2.27 -24.28
C VAL A 148 -21.25 2.23 -23.38
N GLY A 149 -21.14 3.22 -22.49
CA GLY A 149 -20.04 3.34 -21.54
C GLY A 149 -18.82 4.12 -22.05
N CYS A 150 -18.75 4.49 -23.34
CA CYS A 150 -17.67 5.35 -23.84
C CYS A 150 -17.87 6.79 -23.33
N PRO A 151 -16.84 7.43 -22.73
CA PRO A 151 -16.91 8.83 -22.32
C PRO A 151 -17.24 9.77 -23.49
N GLU A 152 -17.85 10.92 -23.19
CA GLU A 152 -18.30 11.90 -24.19
C GLU A 152 -17.15 12.47 -25.03
N ASP A 153 -15.93 12.48 -24.48
CA ASP A 153 -14.70 12.91 -25.15
C ASP A 153 -14.05 11.80 -26.00
N GLY A 154 -14.66 10.61 -26.08
CA GLY A 154 -14.29 9.54 -27.01
C GLY A 154 -13.08 8.71 -26.59
N HIS A 155 -12.68 8.77 -25.33
CA HIS A 155 -11.57 7.98 -24.83
C HIS A 155 -11.71 7.63 -23.34
N TYR A 156 -11.28 6.44 -22.96
CA TYR A 156 -11.01 6.13 -21.56
C TYR A 156 -9.62 6.60 -21.16
N HIS A 157 -9.48 7.10 -19.93
CA HIS A 157 -8.22 7.43 -19.29
C HIS A 157 -8.05 6.54 -18.07
N TYR A 158 -6.88 5.94 -17.89
CA TYR A 158 -6.63 5.07 -16.73
C TYR A 158 -5.33 5.43 -16.03
N ASN A 159 -5.38 5.46 -14.69
CA ASN A 159 -4.20 5.42 -13.83
C ASN A 159 -3.59 4.01 -13.98
N THR A 160 -2.35 3.93 -14.48
CA THR A 160 -1.84 2.67 -15.04
C THR A 160 -0.45 2.32 -14.54
N ALA A 161 -0.34 1.21 -13.80
CA ALA A 161 0.96 0.64 -13.47
C ALA A 161 1.45 -0.26 -14.61
N VAL A 162 2.73 -0.15 -14.97
CA VAL A 162 3.39 -0.96 -15.99
C VAL A 162 4.65 -1.60 -15.42
N VAL A 163 4.96 -2.80 -15.90
CA VAL A 163 6.19 -3.51 -15.54
C VAL A 163 6.97 -3.86 -16.80
N PHE A 164 8.23 -3.43 -16.83
CA PHE A 164 9.21 -3.86 -17.83
C PHE A 164 10.16 -4.87 -17.20
N ASP A 165 10.38 -6.00 -17.85
CA ASP A 165 11.37 -6.99 -17.41
C ASP A 165 12.81 -6.50 -17.68
N SER A 166 13.79 -7.30 -17.23
CA SER A 166 15.22 -6.99 -17.40
C SER A 166 15.70 -6.92 -18.86
N ASP A 167 14.91 -7.41 -19.83
CA ASP A 167 15.19 -7.28 -21.27
C ASP A 167 14.44 -6.09 -21.89
N GLY A 168 13.66 -5.36 -21.09
CA GLY A 168 12.84 -4.23 -21.47
C GLY A 168 11.49 -4.61 -22.06
N LYS A 169 11.05 -5.86 -21.96
CA LYS A 169 9.73 -6.30 -22.43
C LYS A 169 8.64 -5.80 -21.49
N LEU A 170 7.53 -5.29 -22.04
CA LEU A 170 6.32 -5.04 -21.25
C LEU A 170 5.72 -6.38 -20.81
N VAL A 171 5.70 -6.65 -19.51
CA VAL A 171 5.22 -7.93 -18.93
C VAL A 171 3.95 -7.78 -18.10
N ALA A 172 3.62 -6.57 -17.65
CA ALA A 172 2.36 -6.31 -16.98
C ALA A 172 1.87 -4.88 -17.25
N ARG A 173 0.54 -4.73 -17.32
CA ARG A 173 -0.19 -3.46 -17.34
C ARG A 173 -1.40 -3.64 -16.43
N TYR A 174 -1.59 -2.75 -15.47
CA TYR A 174 -2.72 -2.75 -14.55
C TYR A 174 -3.37 -1.37 -14.49
N HIS A 175 -4.69 -1.32 -14.71
CA HIS A 175 -5.49 -0.11 -14.53
C HIS A 175 -6.07 -0.06 -13.11
N LYS A 176 -5.81 1.04 -12.37
CA LYS A 176 -6.32 1.24 -11.02
C LYS A 176 -7.84 1.08 -10.98
N TYR A 177 -8.31 0.20 -10.09
CA TYR A 177 -9.74 -0.09 -9.98
C TYR A 177 -10.43 0.80 -8.96
N ASN A 178 -9.84 0.94 -7.76
CA ASN A 178 -10.42 1.74 -6.69
C ASN A 178 -9.82 3.14 -6.72
N LEU A 179 -10.43 4.03 -7.50
CA LEU A 179 -10.03 5.45 -7.54
C LEU A 179 -10.32 6.14 -6.20
N PHE A 180 -9.39 6.97 -5.76
CA PHE A 180 -9.56 7.82 -4.59
C PHE A 180 -10.42 9.05 -4.95
N LEU A 181 -11.06 9.65 -3.93
CA LEU A 181 -11.83 10.86 -4.12
C LEU A 181 -10.95 11.97 -4.71
N GLY A 182 -11.34 12.50 -5.88
CA GLY A 182 -10.60 13.56 -6.56
C GLY A 182 -9.83 13.11 -7.80
N GLU A 183 -9.70 11.81 -8.07
CA GLU A 183 -9.11 11.28 -9.32
C GLU A 183 -10.08 11.40 -10.53
N ILE A 184 -10.65 12.59 -10.73
CA ILE A 184 -11.67 12.87 -11.75
C ILE A 184 -11.15 12.74 -13.19
N GLN A 185 -9.84 12.76 -13.36
CA GLN A 185 -9.16 12.63 -14.65
C GLN A 185 -9.17 11.18 -15.16
N PHE A 186 -9.45 10.19 -14.32
CA PHE A 186 -9.41 8.77 -14.68
C PHE A 186 -10.80 8.12 -14.69
N ASN A 187 -10.91 7.05 -15.44
CA ASN A 187 -12.06 6.16 -15.50
C ASN A 187 -11.78 4.90 -14.67
N VAL A 188 -12.83 4.33 -14.09
CA VAL A 188 -12.77 3.00 -13.48
C VAL A 188 -12.86 1.94 -14.59
N PRO A 189 -12.00 0.92 -14.64
CA PRO A 189 -12.13 -0.21 -15.56
C PRO A 189 -13.49 -0.90 -15.40
N PRO A 190 -14.10 -1.42 -16.48
CA PRO A 190 -15.40 -2.09 -16.39
C PRO A 190 -15.41 -3.28 -15.42
N GLU A 191 -14.28 -4.00 -15.33
CA GLU A 191 -14.07 -5.12 -14.42
C GLU A 191 -12.69 -4.98 -13.77
N PRO A 192 -12.52 -5.45 -12.52
CA PRO A 192 -11.23 -5.42 -11.84
C PRO A 192 -10.22 -6.38 -12.50
N GLU A 193 -9.05 -5.86 -12.85
CA GLU A 193 -7.98 -6.63 -13.48
C GLU A 193 -7.14 -7.40 -12.44
N MET A 194 -6.98 -8.72 -12.59
CA MET A 194 -6.15 -9.55 -11.72
C MET A 194 -4.77 -9.78 -12.34
N VAL A 195 -3.95 -8.72 -12.37
CA VAL A 195 -2.68 -8.72 -13.11
C VAL A 195 -1.59 -9.42 -12.31
N THR A 196 -1.03 -10.48 -12.90
CA THR A 196 0.11 -11.22 -12.35
C THR A 196 1.14 -11.55 -13.42
N PHE A 197 2.38 -11.75 -13.01
CA PHE A 197 3.43 -12.25 -13.89
C PHE A 197 4.44 -13.09 -13.11
N GLU A 198 5.09 -14.02 -13.82
CA GLU A 198 6.07 -14.94 -13.24
C GLU A 198 7.49 -14.43 -13.45
N THR A 199 8.35 -14.65 -12.46
CA THR A 199 9.79 -14.37 -12.55
C THR A 199 10.60 -15.55 -12.02
N PRO A 200 11.93 -15.60 -12.27
CA PRO A 200 12.79 -16.60 -11.62
C PRO A 200 12.84 -16.52 -10.09
N PHE A 201 12.30 -15.46 -9.48
CA PHE A 201 12.35 -15.17 -8.06
C PHE A 201 10.95 -14.93 -7.45
N GLY A 202 9.93 -15.58 -8.00
CA GLY A 202 8.58 -15.61 -7.44
C GLY A 202 7.51 -15.06 -8.37
N LYS A 203 6.25 -15.29 -7.99
CA LYS A 203 5.07 -14.77 -8.67
C LYS A 203 4.69 -13.40 -8.11
N PHE A 204 4.52 -12.43 -9.00
CA PHE A 204 4.20 -11.06 -8.62
C PHE A 204 2.75 -10.71 -8.97
N GLY A 205 2.10 -10.00 -8.06
CA GLY A 205 0.88 -9.23 -8.33
C GLY A 205 1.16 -7.73 -8.28
N ILE A 206 0.26 -6.92 -8.83
CA ILE A 206 0.39 -5.47 -8.83
C ILE A 206 -0.98 -4.81 -8.61
N PHE A 207 -1.00 -3.78 -7.78
CA PHE A 207 -2.14 -2.88 -7.58
C PHE A 207 -1.66 -1.52 -7.09
N ILE A 208 -2.54 -0.52 -7.03
CA ILE A 208 -2.13 0.89 -6.85
C ILE A 208 -2.87 1.51 -5.66
N CYS A 209 -2.09 2.05 -4.71
CA CYS A 209 -2.57 2.93 -3.63
C CYS A 209 -3.86 2.44 -2.94
N PHE A 210 -4.96 3.16 -3.11
CA PHE A 210 -6.24 2.92 -2.45
C PHE A 210 -6.81 1.51 -2.66
N ASP A 211 -6.38 0.80 -3.71
CA ASP A 211 -6.71 -0.62 -3.93
C ASP A 211 -6.42 -1.51 -2.71
N ILE A 212 -5.42 -1.18 -1.89
CA ILE A 212 -5.00 -1.98 -0.73
C ILE A 212 -6.13 -2.18 0.30
N LEU A 213 -7.09 -1.25 0.36
CA LEU A 213 -8.22 -1.29 1.30
C LEU A 213 -9.37 -2.20 0.84
N PHE A 214 -9.32 -2.75 -0.37
CA PHE A 214 -10.43 -3.49 -1.00
C PHE A 214 -10.08 -4.94 -1.30
N TYR A 215 -11.10 -5.79 -1.46
CA TYR A 215 -10.87 -7.19 -1.82
C TYR A 215 -10.30 -7.32 -3.24
N LYS A 216 -10.86 -6.57 -4.20
CA LYS A 216 -10.43 -6.60 -5.59
C LYS A 216 -9.65 -5.32 -5.95
N PRO A 217 -8.44 -5.43 -6.52
CA PRO A 217 -7.70 -6.68 -6.77
C PRO A 217 -6.89 -7.19 -5.55
N ALA A 218 -6.66 -6.36 -4.53
CA ALA A 218 -5.58 -6.56 -3.58
C ALA A 218 -5.63 -7.90 -2.82
N ALA A 219 -6.71 -8.19 -2.08
CA ALA A 219 -6.84 -9.46 -1.36
C ALA A 219 -6.98 -10.66 -2.31
N ALA A 220 -7.70 -10.49 -3.43
CA ALA A 220 -7.93 -11.53 -4.44
C ALA A 220 -6.62 -12.01 -5.08
N LEU A 221 -5.67 -11.12 -5.37
CA LEU A 221 -4.35 -11.49 -5.89
C LEU A 221 -3.61 -12.45 -4.95
N VAL A 222 -3.80 -12.28 -3.65
CA VAL A 222 -3.13 -13.09 -2.63
C VAL A 222 -3.86 -14.41 -2.34
N VAL A 223 -5.20 -14.37 -2.26
CA VAL A 223 -6.03 -15.53 -1.90
C VAL A 223 -6.28 -16.41 -3.12
N ASP A 224 -6.70 -15.81 -4.23
CA ASP A 224 -7.19 -16.53 -5.41
C ASP A 224 -6.07 -16.79 -6.42
N HIS A 225 -5.09 -15.87 -6.52
CA HIS A 225 -3.98 -15.98 -7.47
C HIS A 225 -2.64 -16.40 -6.84
N GLN A 226 -2.57 -16.52 -5.51
CA GLN A 226 -1.43 -17.05 -4.76
C GLN A 226 -0.09 -16.39 -5.13
N VAL A 227 -0.08 -15.07 -5.26
CA VAL A 227 1.17 -14.32 -5.50
C VAL A 227 2.10 -14.37 -4.28
N ASP A 228 3.40 -14.39 -4.53
CA ASP A 228 4.44 -14.36 -3.50
C ASP A 228 4.73 -12.93 -3.03
N SER A 229 4.69 -11.99 -3.97
CA SER A 229 5.07 -10.60 -3.77
C SER A 229 4.11 -9.65 -4.47
N ILE A 230 3.86 -8.49 -3.86
CA ILE A 230 3.07 -7.40 -4.43
C ILE A 230 3.97 -6.21 -4.74
N LEU A 231 3.78 -5.65 -5.93
CA LEU A 231 4.32 -4.36 -6.34
C LEU A 231 3.28 -3.29 -6.07
N PHE A 232 3.66 -2.24 -5.32
CA PHE A 232 2.71 -1.25 -4.83
C PHE A 232 3.23 0.18 -5.04
N PRO A 233 3.05 0.73 -6.26
CA PRO A 233 3.13 2.17 -6.49
C PRO A 233 2.00 2.87 -5.72
N THR A 234 2.32 3.94 -4.99
CA THR A 234 1.32 4.68 -4.23
C THR A 234 1.66 6.17 -4.12
N ALA A 235 0.63 7.01 -4.00
CA ALA A 235 0.72 8.41 -3.61
C ALA A 235 -0.16 8.61 -2.36
N TRP A 236 0.26 7.98 -1.26
CA TRP A 236 -0.52 7.84 -0.04
C TRP A 236 -0.38 9.04 0.88
N MET A 237 -1.51 9.63 1.29
CA MET A 237 -1.57 10.68 2.31
C MET A 237 -1.72 10.05 3.69
N ASN A 238 -0.78 10.33 4.60
CA ASN A 238 -0.80 9.72 5.93
C ASN A 238 -1.96 10.25 6.78
N VAL A 239 -2.77 9.32 7.32
CA VAL A 239 -3.85 9.62 8.28
C VAL A 239 -3.62 8.80 9.55
N LEU A 240 -3.13 9.46 10.59
CA LEU A 240 -3.03 8.86 11.92
C LEU A 240 -4.44 8.66 12.53
N PRO A 241 -4.63 7.64 13.39
CA PRO A 241 -3.60 6.77 13.96
C PRO A 241 -3.42 5.41 13.26
N HIS A 242 -4.12 5.11 12.15
CA HIS A 242 -4.18 3.74 11.58
C HIS A 242 -3.90 3.65 10.07
N LEU A 243 -3.81 4.78 9.37
CA LEU A 243 -3.65 4.83 7.92
C LEU A 243 -2.40 5.65 7.56
N THR A 244 -1.35 5.53 8.36
CA THR A 244 0.00 5.93 7.94
C THR A 244 0.54 4.88 6.97
N ALA A 245 1.16 5.29 5.87
CA ALA A 245 1.65 4.41 4.82
C ALA A 245 2.52 3.26 5.36
N ILE A 246 3.61 3.57 6.06
CA ILE A 246 4.51 2.53 6.60
C ILE A 246 3.81 1.61 7.62
N GLU A 247 2.84 2.12 8.36
CA GLU A 247 2.07 1.38 9.36
C GLU A 247 1.16 0.38 8.67
N PHE A 248 0.19 0.89 7.89
CA PHE A 248 -0.83 0.07 7.26
C PHE A 248 -0.25 -0.88 6.20
N HIS A 249 0.68 -0.41 5.36
CA HIS A 249 1.24 -1.25 4.29
C HIS A 249 2.05 -2.42 4.87
N SER A 250 2.82 -2.18 5.93
CA SER A 250 3.59 -3.26 6.59
C SER A 250 2.68 -4.26 7.31
N ALA A 251 1.63 -3.76 7.97
CA ALA A 251 0.61 -4.59 8.61
C ALA A 251 -0.17 -5.44 7.60
N TRP A 252 -0.51 -4.85 6.44
CA TRP A 252 -1.17 -5.57 5.34
C TRP A 252 -0.28 -6.71 4.80
N ALA A 253 1.01 -6.45 4.56
CA ALA A 253 1.96 -7.47 4.13
C ALA A 253 2.06 -8.64 5.13
N MET A 254 2.11 -8.31 6.43
CA MET A 254 2.14 -9.30 7.50
C MET A 254 0.84 -10.11 7.58
N GLY A 255 -0.32 -9.44 7.60
CA GLY A 255 -1.63 -10.10 7.72
C GLY A 255 -1.99 -10.94 6.49
N MET A 256 -1.60 -10.48 5.29
CA MET A 256 -1.80 -11.21 4.05
C MET A 256 -0.74 -12.28 3.79
N GLY A 257 0.39 -12.23 4.48
CA GLY A 257 1.44 -13.23 4.32
C GLY A 257 2.12 -13.20 2.96
N VAL A 258 2.43 -12.01 2.45
CA VAL A 258 3.16 -11.79 1.18
C VAL A 258 4.28 -10.76 1.37
N ASN A 259 5.25 -10.73 0.45
CA ASN A 259 6.14 -9.57 0.37
C ASN A 259 5.38 -8.37 -0.23
N LEU A 260 5.71 -7.16 0.19
CA LEU A 260 5.13 -5.91 -0.35
C LEU A 260 6.23 -4.87 -0.60
N LEU A 261 6.37 -4.44 -1.85
CA LEU A 261 7.30 -3.39 -2.25
C LEU A 261 6.50 -2.09 -2.42
N SER A 262 6.42 -1.30 -1.35
CA SER A 262 5.68 -0.04 -1.27
C SER A 262 6.57 1.13 -1.68
N SER A 263 6.22 1.81 -2.76
CA SER A 263 6.93 2.98 -3.26
C SER A 263 6.00 4.19 -3.26
N ASN A 264 6.25 5.13 -2.35
CA ASN A 264 5.39 6.29 -2.14
C ASN A 264 5.96 7.56 -2.78
N THR A 265 5.09 8.49 -3.11
CA THR A 265 5.47 9.87 -3.41
C THR A 265 6.00 10.56 -2.16
N HIS A 266 6.92 11.51 -2.34
CA HIS A 266 7.43 12.38 -1.30
C HIS A 266 6.90 13.80 -1.50
N ASN A 267 6.04 14.25 -0.59
CA ASN A 267 5.51 15.60 -0.52
C ASN A 267 5.02 15.86 0.90
N THR A 268 5.81 16.60 1.69
CA THR A 268 5.51 16.83 3.10
C THR A 268 4.25 17.70 3.27
N SER A 269 3.96 18.60 2.34
CA SER A 269 2.78 19.48 2.40
C SER A 269 1.46 18.72 2.30
N MET A 270 1.46 17.54 1.66
CA MET A 270 0.29 16.64 1.55
C MET A 270 0.42 15.40 2.45
N ARG A 271 1.39 15.41 3.37
CA ARG A 271 1.70 14.27 4.26
C ARG A 271 1.98 12.97 3.48
N MET A 272 2.55 13.08 2.28
CA MET A 272 2.95 11.94 1.45
C MET A 272 4.42 11.62 1.74
N THR A 273 4.65 10.62 2.57
CA THR A 273 5.95 10.00 2.81
C THR A 273 5.68 8.64 3.44
N GLY A 274 6.49 7.64 3.15
CA GLY A 274 6.30 6.31 3.70
C GLY A 274 6.46 5.23 2.65
N SER A 275 7.70 4.92 2.34
CA SER A 275 8.08 3.81 1.45
C SER A 275 8.74 2.70 2.23
N GLY A 276 8.67 1.47 1.74
CA GLY A 276 9.31 0.36 2.43
C GLY A 276 9.22 -0.96 1.68
N ILE A 277 9.96 -1.94 2.19
CA ILE A 277 10.00 -3.29 1.65
C ILE A 277 9.66 -4.25 2.77
N PHE A 278 8.43 -4.74 2.76
CA PHE A 278 7.83 -5.50 3.85
C PHE A 278 7.74 -6.99 3.49
N SER A 279 7.76 -7.85 4.50
CA SER A 279 7.57 -9.30 4.35
C SER A 279 6.74 -9.85 5.51
N PRO A 280 6.26 -11.10 5.44
CA PRO A 280 5.44 -11.67 6.52
C PRO A 280 6.17 -11.78 7.86
N GLU A 281 7.50 -11.93 7.83
CA GLU A 281 8.32 -12.18 9.02
C GLU A 281 8.97 -10.91 9.59
N THR A 282 9.07 -9.84 8.78
CA THR A 282 9.73 -8.59 9.18
C THR A 282 9.09 -7.38 8.51
N LEU A 283 8.97 -6.30 9.29
CA LEU A 283 8.59 -4.96 8.82
C LEU A 283 9.67 -4.31 7.93
N GLY A 284 10.79 -5.00 7.71
CA GLY A 284 11.82 -4.64 6.73
C GLY A 284 12.40 -3.22 6.88
N PRO A 285 13.19 -2.77 5.90
CA PRO A 285 13.63 -1.39 5.81
C PRO A 285 12.50 -0.51 5.26
N TYR A 286 12.35 0.66 5.87
CA TYR A 286 11.37 1.67 5.49
C TYR A 286 11.98 3.06 5.58
N TYR A 287 11.31 4.03 4.96
CA TYR A 287 11.65 5.44 5.01
C TYR A 287 10.40 6.26 5.27
N TYR A 288 10.51 7.17 6.22
CA TYR A 288 9.48 8.14 6.60
C TYR A 288 10.19 9.43 6.98
N ASN A 289 9.84 10.54 6.35
CA ASN A 289 10.48 11.81 6.57
C ASN A 289 9.53 12.97 6.26
N MET A 290 9.22 13.76 7.29
CA MET A 290 8.39 14.97 7.19
C MET A 290 9.21 16.27 7.27
N ASP A 291 10.55 16.17 7.39
CA ASP A 291 11.43 17.31 7.66
C ASP A 291 12.08 17.90 6.39
N THR A 292 12.26 17.09 5.34
CA THR A 292 12.94 17.48 4.09
C THR A 292 12.11 17.06 2.88
N GLU A 293 12.49 17.50 1.67
CA GLU A 293 11.84 17.13 0.40
C GLU A 293 12.75 16.25 -0.48
N ASP A 294 13.48 15.33 0.15
CA ASP A 294 14.47 14.47 -0.49
C ASP A 294 13.88 13.08 -0.82
N GLY A 295 14.10 12.63 -2.06
CA GLY A 295 13.79 11.26 -2.45
C GLY A 295 14.73 10.25 -1.78
N ASN A 296 14.27 9.02 -1.58
CA ASN A 296 15.04 7.98 -0.89
C ASN A 296 14.94 6.62 -1.57
N LEU A 297 16.09 5.96 -1.72
CA LEU A 297 16.20 4.63 -2.32
C LEU A 297 16.41 3.58 -1.22
N THR A 298 15.49 2.63 -1.12
CA THR A 298 15.50 1.57 -0.10
C THR A 298 15.73 0.21 -0.75
N PHE A 299 16.44 -0.68 -0.05
CA PHE A 299 16.79 -2.03 -0.54
C PHE A 299 16.55 -3.09 0.53
N SER A 300 16.14 -4.29 0.10
CA SER A 300 16.09 -5.44 0.99
C SER A 300 16.29 -6.74 0.22
N THR A 301 16.84 -7.76 0.88
CA THR A 301 16.83 -9.13 0.37
C THR A 301 15.60 -9.86 0.89
N LEU A 302 14.79 -10.39 -0.01
CA LEU A 302 13.55 -11.09 0.33
C LEU A 302 13.62 -12.56 -0.08
N SER A 303 12.80 -13.39 0.58
CA SER A 303 12.50 -14.74 0.08
C SER A 303 11.63 -14.63 -1.17
N ALA A 304 11.97 -15.39 -2.21
CA ALA A 304 11.16 -15.49 -3.41
C ALA A 304 9.78 -16.09 -3.13
N HIS A 305 9.69 -16.97 -2.13
CA HIS A 305 8.46 -17.68 -1.74
C HIS A 305 8.26 -17.63 -0.23
N PRO A 306 7.78 -16.49 0.33
CA PRO A 306 7.73 -16.29 1.77
C PRO A 306 6.77 -17.28 2.48
N ARG A 307 5.71 -17.73 1.80
CA ARG A 307 4.75 -18.71 2.34
C ARG A 307 5.28 -20.13 2.45
N ASN A 308 6.39 -20.45 1.79
CA ASN A 308 7.06 -21.75 1.92
C ASN A 308 7.94 -21.84 3.18
N SER A 309 8.08 -20.74 3.92
CA SER A 309 8.83 -20.71 5.17
C SER A 309 8.19 -21.61 6.24
N SER A 310 9.00 -22.37 6.98
CA SER A 310 8.52 -23.23 8.07
C SER A 310 7.91 -22.45 9.24
N THR A 311 8.19 -21.15 9.32
CA THR A 311 7.64 -20.24 10.33
C THR A 311 6.36 -19.55 9.90
N PHE A 312 5.94 -19.70 8.64
CA PHE A 312 4.69 -19.12 8.15
C PHE A 312 3.47 -19.85 8.73
N PHE A 313 2.48 -19.08 9.18
CA PHE A 313 1.18 -19.59 9.62
C PHE A 313 0.10 -18.53 9.37
N THR A 314 -1.14 -18.97 9.28
CA THR A 314 -2.30 -18.07 9.25
C THR A 314 -2.92 -18.02 10.65
N PRO A 315 -2.96 -16.85 11.31
CA PRO A 315 -3.56 -16.72 12.63
C PRO A 315 -5.07 -17.02 12.59
N ASN A 316 -5.59 -17.71 13.61
CA ASN A 316 -7.01 -17.71 13.88
C ASN A 316 -7.33 -16.53 14.81
N TRP A 317 -7.70 -15.40 14.20
CA TRP A 317 -7.89 -14.12 14.89
C TRP A 317 -8.89 -14.16 16.04
N SER A 318 -9.84 -15.10 16.04
CA SER A 318 -10.88 -15.19 17.06
C SER A 318 -10.64 -16.26 18.12
N LEU A 319 -9.63 -17.14 17.96
CA LEU A 319 -9.47 -18.34 18.78
C LEU A 319 -9.26 -18.01 20.26
N TYR A 320 -8.26 -17.17 20.58
CA TYR A 320 -7.98 -16.79 21.95
C TYR A 320 -9.14 -15.99 22.55
N ALA A 321 -9.63 -14.97 21.82
CA ALA A 321 -10.69 -14.07 22.27
C ALA A 321 -11.98 -14.83 22.64
N ASN A 322 -12.35 -15.85 21.87
CA ASN A 322 -13.52 -16.69 22.16
C ASN A 322 -13.31 -17.69 23.30
N SER A 323 -12.05 -17.97 23.69
CA SER A 323 -11.72 -18.97 24.72
C SER A 323 -11.71 -18.40 26.14
N ILE A 324 -11.57 -17.08 26.29
CA ILE A 324 -11.43 -16.42 27.58
C ILE A 324 -12.74 -15.82 28.09
N SER A 325 -12.84 -15.65 29.41
CA SER A 325 -13.92 -14.88 30.01
C SER A 325 -13.66 -13.37 29.83
N LYS A 326 -14.73 -12.60 29.65
CA LYS A 326 -14.63 -11.14 29.53
C LYS A 326 -14.07 -10.54 30.83
N PHE A 327 -13.11 -9.62 30.70
CA PHE A 327 -12.65 -8.77 31.80
C PHE A 327 -13.63 -7.61 32.04
N SER A 328 -13.40 -6.84 33.11
CA SER A 328 -14.15 -5.60 33.33
C SER A 328 -13.90 -4.61 32.19
N PRO A 329 -14.91 -3.87 31.70
CA PRO A 329 -14.71 -2.82 30.72
C PRO A 329 -14.06 -1.56 31.29
N GLY A 330 -13.68 -1.54 32.58
CA GLY A 330 -13.21 -0.33 33.26
C GLY A 330 -14.35 0.51 33.82
N SER A 331 -14.00 1.62 34.49
CA SER A 331 -14.97 2.53 35.11
C SER A 331 -15.42 3.67 34.21
N ASN A 332 -14.66 4.00 33.17
CA ASN A 332 -14.90 5.14 32.29
C ASN A 332 -15.00 4.67 30.84
N VAL A 333 -16.22 4.31 30.41
CA VAL A 333 -16.52 3.92 29.03
C VAL A 333 -17.20 5.10 28.34
N PHE A 334 -16.71 5.49 27.17
CA PHE A 334 -17.20 6.66 26.44
C PHE A 334 -17.18 6.44 24.92
N ARG A 335 -17.80 7.36 24.18
CA ARG A 335 -17.78 7.40 22.71
C ARG A 335 -16.79 8.45 22.24
N GLY A 336 -16.01 8.12 21.22
CA GLY A 336 -15.07 9.02 20.56
C GLY A 336 -15.04 8.73 19.07
N HIS A 337 -14.46 9.64 18.30
CA HIS A 337 -14.37 9.47 16.85
C HIS A 337 -12.93 9.26 16.44
N LEU A 338 -12.70 8.35 15.50
CA LEU A 338 -11.42 8.12 14.88
C LEU A 338 -11.67 8.06 13.38
N PHE A 339 -11.11 9.01 12.64
CA PHE A 339 -11.35 9.15 11.21
C PHE A 339 -12.85 9.07 10.84
N SER A 340 -13.67 9.87 11.54
CA SER A 340 -15.14 9.92 11.45
C SER A 340 -15.92 8.68 11.94
N ASP A 341 -15.26 7.59 12.29
CA ASP A 341 -15.92 6.40 12.83
C ASP A 341 -16.16 6.54 14.34
N GLU A 342 -17.38 6.25 14.81
CA GLU A 342 -17.71 6.32 16.24
C GLU A 342 -17.27 5.04 16.98
N PHE A 343 -16.14 5.11 17.66
CA PHE A 343 -15.58 4.07 18.49
C PHE A 343 -16.18 4.08 19.90
N THR A 344 -16.20 2.90 20.52
CA THR A 344 -16.34 2.78 21.98
C THR A 344 -14.96 2.71 22.60
N PHE A 345 -14.67 3.56 23.60
CA PHE A 345 -13.39 3.63 24.30
C PHE A 345 -13.52 3.34 25.79
N THR A 346 -12.43 2.87 26.39
CA THR A 346 -12.22 2.93 27.84
C THR A 346 -10.79 3.35 28.18
N GLU A 347 -10.65 4.17 29.21
CA GLU A 347 -9.38 4.72 29.69
C GLU A 347 -8.56 3.69 30.50
N LEU A 348 -7.25 3.65 30.25
CA LEU A 348 -6.27 2.88 30.99
C LEU A 348 -5.82 3.64 32.25
N THR A 349 -6.64 3.59 33.30
CA THR A 349 -6.40 4.36 34.54
C THR A 349 -5.28 3.81 35.41
N GLU A 350 -5.04 2.50 35.38
CA GLU A 350 -4.03 1.84 36.23
C GLU A 350 -2.73 1.56 35.46
N PRO A 351 -1.57 1.44 36.14
CA PRO A 351 -0.30 1.11 35.48
C PRO A 351 -0.26 -0.32 34.91
N GLN A 352 -1.20 -1.18 35.30
CA GLN A 352 -1.39 -2.50 34.72
C GLN A 352 -2.88 -2.83 34.77
N GLY A 353 -3.37 -3.58 33.79
CA GLY A 353 -4.79 -3.93 33.76
C GLY A 353 -5.15 -4.94 32.69
N ASN A 354 -6.37 -5.48 32.84
CA ASN A 354 -7.02 -6.36 31.89
C ASN A 354 -8.40 -5.77 31.58
N TYR A 355 -8.64 -5.44 30.33
CA TYR A 355 -9.87 -4.78 29.89
C TYR A 355 -10.55 -5.59 28.80
N THR A 356 -11.88 -5.56 28.77
CA THR A 356 -12.68 -6.07 27.65
C THR A 356 -13.73 -5.04 27.27
N LEU A 357 -13.71 -4.62 26.01
CA LEU A 357 -14.65 -3.65 25.49
C LEU A 357 -15.32 -4.20 24.23
N CYS A 358 -16.63 -4.00 24.09
CA CYS A 358 -17.36 -4.53 22.95
C CYS A 358 -18.19 -3.43 22.26
N GLN A 359 -18.26 -3.50 20.94
CA GLN A 359 -19.18 -2.74 20.10
C GLN A 359 -19.77 -3.68 19.05
N ASN A 360 -21.09 -3.71 18.96
CA ASN A 360 -21.83 -4.64 18.11
C ASN A 360 -21.38 -6.09 18.35
N ASN A 361 -20.79 -6.76 17.36
CA ASN A 361 -20.37 -8.16 17.47
C ASN A 361 -18.90 -8.33 17.86
N LEU A 362 -18.11 -7.25 17.82
CA LEU A 362 -16.69 -7.27 18.18
C LEU A 362 -16.51 -6.95 19.67
N CYS A 363 -15.71 -7.77 20.34
CA CYS A 363 -15.20 -7.64 21.68
C CYS A 363 -13.67 -7.70 21.62
N CYS A 364 -13.01 -6.66 22.09
CA CYS A 364 -11.57 -6.53 22.15
C CYS A 364 -11.09 -6.75 23.58
N HIS A 365 -9.99 -7.49 23.73
CA HIS A 365 -9.37 -7.81 25.00
C HIS A 365 -7.95 -7.28 25.02
N LEU A 366 -7.62 -6.52 26.07
CA LEU A 366 -6.29 -5.97 26.29
C LEU A 366 -5.77 -6.38 27.67
N THR A 367 -4.55 -6.91 27.70
CA THR A 367 -3.73 -7.03 28.91
C THR A 367 -2.50 -6.18 28.72
N TYR A 368 -2.16 -5.31 29.68
CA TYR A 368 -0.97 -4.47 29.56
C TYR A 368 -0.29 -4.19 30.91
N THR A 369 0.94 -3.71 30.83
CA THR A 369 1.71 -3.16 31.94
C THR A 369 2.57 -2.03 31.41
N VAL A 370 2.51 -0.85 32.02
CA VAL A 370 3.40 0.28 31.68
C VAL A 370 4.64 0.26 32.56
N THR A 371 5.77 0.77 32.05
CA THR A 371 7.02 0.86 32.81
C THR A 371 6.96 1.99 33.83
N VAL A 372 6.53 3.17 33.38
CA VAL A 372 6.28 4.35 34.20
C VAL A 372 5.03 5.02 33.65
N LYS A 373 4.03 5.25 34.50
CA LYS A 373 2.84 6.00 34.11
C LYS A 373 3.20 7.49 34.05
N ILE A 374 3.02 8.10 32.89
CA ILE A 374 3.19 9.53 32.67
C ILE A 374 1.82 10.17 32.89
N THR A 375 1.71 11.07 33.87
CA THR A 375 0.42 11.60 34.34
C THR A 375 -0.28 12.53 33.34
N ASP A 376 0.48 13.07 32.40
CA ASP A 376 0.08 13.96 31.32
C ASP A 376 -0.20 13.22 29.99
N GLU A 377 -0.15 11.89 29.97
CA GLU A 377 -0.56 11.08 28.83
C GLU A 377 -1.72 10.15 29.19
N VAL A 378 -2.71 10.10 28.29
CA VAL A 378 -3.87 9.23 28.40
C VAL A 378 -3.80 8.18 27.30
N TYR A 379 -4.05 6.92 27.67
CA TYR A 379 -4.19 5.80 26.74
C TYR A 379 -5.57 5.19 26.89
N VAL A 380 -6.11 4.69 25.77
CA VAL A 380 -7.42 4.05 25.72
C VAL A 380 -7.35 2.72 24.97
N LEU A 381 -8.23 1.80 25.37
CA LEU A 381 -8.66 0.68 24.53
C LEU A 381 -9.91 1.11 23.77
N GLY A 382 -9.86 1.01 22.44
CA GLY A 382 -10.98 1.26 21.53
C GLY A 382 -11.42 0.01 20.79
N VAL A 383 -12.72 -0.03 20.48
CA VAL A 383 -13.34 -1.05 19.62
C VAL A 383 -14.26 -0.38 18.61
N PHE A 384 -14.27 -0.89 17.38
CA PHE A 384 -15.20 -0.50 16.32
C PHE A 384 -15.63 -1.72 15.49
N ASP A 385 -16.91 -1.78 15.12
CA ASP A 385 -17.50 -2.82 14.26
C ASP A 385 -18.62 -2.17 13.45
N GLY A 386 -18.29 -1.67 12.26
CA GLY A 386 -19.18 -0.78 11.51
C GLY A 386 -18.71 -0.48 10.09
N LEU A 387 -19.58 0.19 9.33
CA LEU A 387 -19.26 0.69 8.00
C LEU A 387 -18.59 2.05 8.12
N HIS A 388 -17.41 2.19 7.54
CA HIS A 388 -16.77 3.47 7.29
C HIS A 388 -17.36 4.10 6.02
N GLU A 389 -17.60 5.40 6.01
CA GLU A 389 -18.26 6.11 4.90
C GLU A 389 -17.53 7.38 4.43
N THR A 390 -16.54 7.88 5.19
CA THR A 390 -15.79 9.09 4.84
C THR A 390 -14.73 8.76 3.79
N GLU A 391 -14.67 9.49 2.68
CA GLU A 391 -13.64 9.28 1.64
C GLU A 391 -13.58 7.86 1.03
N GLY A 392 -14.56 7.01 1.33
CA GLY A 392 -14.68 5.64 0.83
C GLY A 392 -15.72 4.86 1.63
N GLN A 393 -16.21 3.74 1.08
CA GLN A 393 -17.15 2.86 1.77
C GLN A 393 -16.54 1.48 1.99
N TYR A 394 -16.29 1.12 3.25
CA TYR A 394 -15.72 -0.18 3.61
C TYR A 394 -15.99 -0.56 5.06
N TYR A 395 -16.29 -1.85 5.32
CA TYR A 395 -16.66 -2.34 6.64
C TYR A 395 -15.44 -2.75 7.49
N LEU A 396 -15.36 -2.22 8.70
CA LEU A 396 -14.22 -2.38 9.58
C LEU A 396 -14.60 -3.11 10.87
N GLN A 397 -13.67 -3.93 11.34
CA GLN A 397 -13.62 -4.42 12.71
C GLN A 397 -12.26 -4.04 13.28
N ILE A 398 -12.20 -3.21 14.32
CA ILE A 398 -10.93 -2.68 14.83
C ILE A 398 -10.87 -2.84 16.34
N CYS A 399 -9.75 -3.38 16.82
CA CYS A 399 -9.34 -3.31 18.21
C CYS A 399 -8.08 -2.45 18.30
N THR A 400 -8.07 -1.40 19.12
CA THR A 400 -6.93 -0.46 19.19
C THR A 400 -6.57 -0.11 20.62
N LEU A 401 -5.29 -0.18 20.97
CA LEU A 401 -4.69 0.54 22.09
C LEU A 401 -4.04 1.79 21.50
N LEU A 402 -4.45 2.99 21.92
CA LEU A 402 -3.87 4.23 21.38
C LEU A 402 -3.65 5.30 22.45
N LYS A 403 -2.67 6.18 22.19
CA LYS A 403 -2.45 7.43 22.91
C LYS A 403 -3.45 8.49 22.45
N CYS A 404 -4.03 9.22 23.40
CA CYS A 404 -4.85 10.40 23.11
C CYS A 404 -3.96 11.64 22.90
N LEU A 405 -4.44 12.61 22.12
CA LEU A 405 -3.67 13.83 21.82
C LEU A 405 -3.38 14.65 23.09
N SER A 406 -4.34 14.71 24.01
CA SER A 406 -4.24 15.42 25.28
C SER A 406 -4.79 14.60 26.44
N THR A 407 -4.76 15.16 27.65
CA THR A 407 -5.40 14.57 28.83
C THR A 407 -6.93 14.63 28.78
N ASP A 408 -7.53 15.38 27.84
CA ASP A 408 -8.98 15.33 27.61
C ASP A 408 -9.33 14.06 26.82
N ILE A 409 -10.15 13.19 27.40
CA ILE A 409 -10.62 11.95 26.79
C ILE A 409 -11.35 12.17 25.45
N LYS A 410 -11.88 13.37 25.19
CA LYS A 410 -12.50 13.71 23.90
C LYS A 410 -11.50 13.80 22.76
N SER A 411 -10.21 13.94 23.07
CA SER A 411 -9.13 13.99 22.08
C SER A 411 -8.60 12.61 21.69
N CYS A 412 -9.15 11.53 22.25
CA CYS A 412 -8.79 10.17 21.89
C CYS A 412 -9.34 9.82 20.50
N GLY A 413 -8.45 9.50 19.57
CA GLY A 413 -8.76 9.28 18.15
C GLY A 413 -8.21 10.38 17.22
N GLU A 414 -7.82 11.53 17.78
CA GLU A 414 -7.13 12.59 17.03
C GLU A 414 -5.69 12.15 16.65
N PRO A 415 -5.11 12.71 15.57
CA PRO A 415 -3.73 12.44 15.17
C PRO A 415 -2.71 12.72 16.28
N VAL A 416 -1.83 11.75 16.56
CA VAL A 416 -0.76 11.88 17.56
C VAL A 416 0.56 11.38 16.99
N GLU A 417 1.55 12.27 16.90
CA GLU A 417 2.87 11.90 16.37
C GLU A 417 3.89 11.55 17.46
N THR A 418 3.70 12.00 18.69
CA THR A 418 4.68 11.80 19.77
C THR A 418 4.07 11.23 21.04
N ALA A 419 4.85 10.38 21.72
CA ALA A 419 4.53 9.79 23.00
C ALA A 419 5.77 9.70 23.88
N SER A 420 5.55 9.58 25.18
CA SER A 420 6.59 9.37 26.20
C SER A 420 6.37 8.08 26.99
N THR A 421 5.13 7.57 27.07
CA THR A 421 4.80 6.38 27.85
C THR A 421 5.35 5.12 27.19
N LYS A 422 6.14 4.37 27.96
CA LYS A 422 6.71 3.09 27.55
C LYS A 422 5.95 1.95 28.19
N PHE A 423 5.59 0.96 27.37
CA PHE A 423 4.93 -0.25 27.84
C PHE A 423 5.98 -1.28 28.22
N LYS A 424 5.81 -1.97 29.35
CA LYS A 424 6.60 -3.16 29.66
C LYS A 424 6.11 -4.35 28.82
N SER A 425 4.80 -4.44 28.64
CA SER A 425 4.16 -5.45 27.80
C SER A 425 2.73 -5.06 27.44
N PHE A 426 2.26 -5.52 26.29
CA PHE A 426 0.85 -5.56 25.92
C PHE A 426 0.49 -6.89 25.21
N SER A 427 -0.78 -7.26 25.29
CA SER A 427 -1.40 -8.36 24.56
C SER A 427 -2.81 -7.95 24.15
N LEU A 428 -3.05 -7.81 22.85
CA LEU A 428 -4.31 -7.40 22.25
C LEU A 428 -4.91 -8.55 21.43
N SER A 429 -6.23 -8.72 21.50
CA SER A 429 -6.98 -9.70 20.69
C SER A 429 -8.43 -9.28 20.54
N GLY A 430 -9.14 -9.82 19.55
CA GLY A 430 -10.57 -9.61 19.39
C GLY A 430 -11.26 -10.81 18.76
N ASN A 431 -12.56 -10.97 18.95
CA ASN A 431 -13.34 -12.04 18.31
C ASN A 431 -13.73 -11.67 16.86
N PHE A 432 -12.73 -11.37 16.03
CA PHE A 432 -12.93 -10.95 14.64
C PHE A 432 -13.76 -11.97 13.86
N SER A 433 -14.69 -11.46 13.05
CA SER A 433 -15.55 -12.26 12.15
C SER A 433 -14.95 -12.40 10.75
N THR A 434 -13.72 -11.91 10.56
CA THR A 434 -12.97 -11.93 9.31
C THR A 434 -11.59 -12.56 9.55
N SER A 435 -11.04 -13.20 8.51
CA SER A 435 -9.65 -13.65 8.49
C SER A 435 -8.66 -12.55 8.08
N PHE A 436 -9.15 -11.44 7.53
CA PHE A 436 -8.36 -10.32 7.04
C PHE A 436 -8.16 -9.29 8.16
N VAL A 437 -7.14 -9.52 8.98
CA VAL A 437 -6.76 -8.62 10.08
C VAL A 437 -5.28 -8.27 9.92
N PHE A 438 -5.00 -6.98 10.01
CA PHE A 438 -3.69 -6.37 9.78
C PHE A 438 -3.14 -5.86 11.12
N PRO A 439 -2.09 -6.48 11.67
CA PRO A 439 -1.52 -6.11 12.97
C PRO A 439 -0.58 -4.91 12.85
N GLU A 440 -0.89 -3.84 13.59
CA GLU A 440 -0.15 -2.57 13.56
C GLU A 440 0.45 -2.29 14.93
N VAL A 441 1.70 -1.82 14.96
CA VAL A 441 2.35 -1.30 16.17
C VAL A 441 3.22 -0.12 15.78
N LEU A 442 2.79 1.07 16.18
CA LEU A 442 3.46 2.33 15.86
C LEU A 442 4.07 2.94 17.12
N LEU A 443 5.33 3.34 17.03
CA LEU A 443 6.09 4.01 18.09
C LEU A 443 6.08 5.53 17.89
N SER A 444 6.45 6.27 18.94
CA SER A 444 6.59 7.72 18.88
C SER A 444 7.46 8.17 17.71
N LYS A 445 7.10 9.31 17.12
CA LYS A 445 7.65 9.88 15.88
C LYS A 445 7.37 9.03 14.64
N VAL A 446 6.28 8.26 14.67
CA VAL A 446 5.79 7.49 13.52
C VAL A 446 6.83 6.47 13.04
N HIS A 447 7.37 5.69 13.97
CA HIS A 447 8.36 4.64 13.67
C HIS A 447 7.74 3.25 13.83
N LEU A 448 8.09 2.32 12.94
CA LEU A 448 7.68 0.92 13.06
C LEU A 448 8.40 0.21 14.20
N ALA A 449 7.67 -0.63 14.94
CA ALA A 449 8.19 -1.40 16.07
C ALA A 449 8.90 -2.71 15.63
N THR A 450 9.85 -2.62 14.71
CA THR A 450 10.54 -3.78 14.10
C THR A 450 11.19 -4.69 15.14
N GLY A 451 10.77 -5.95 15.17
CA GLY A 451 11.30 -6.94 16.13
C GLY A 451 10.90 -6.68 17.59
N MET A 452 9.86 -5.89 17.84
CA MET A 452 9.35 -5.59 19.18
C MET A 452 7.97 -6.20 19.47
N PHE A 453 7.37 -6.90 18.52
CA PHE A 453 6.11 -7.62 18.70
C PHE A 453 6.06 -8.88 17.82
N GLN A 454 5.06 -9.71 18.10
CA GLN A 454 4.70 -10.88 17.31
C GLN A 454 3.19 -11.08 17.32
N VAL A 455 2.69 -11.74 16.28
CA VAL A 455 1.34 -12.34 16.26
C VAL A 455 1.46 -13.80 16.66
N LEU A 456 0.53 -14.28 17.48
CA LEU A 456 0.44 -15.69 17.87
C LEU A 456 -0.59 -16.44 17.01
N PRO A 457 -0.46 -17.77 16.82
CA PRO A 457 -1.42 -18.57 16.04
C PRO A 457 -2.88 -18.47 16.50
N ASP A 458 -3.11 -18.09 17.76
CA ASP A 458 -4.42 -17.94 18.36
C ASP A 458 -5.02 -16.51 18.23
N GLY A 459 -4.41 -15.65 17.42
CA GLY A 459 -4.95 -14.34 17.08
C GLY A 459 -4.53 -13.20 18.02
N ARG A 460 -3.59 -13.44 18.93
CA ARG A 460 -3.07 -12.38 19.81
C ARG A 460 -1.92 -11.61 19.17
N LEU A 461 -2.00 -10.29 19.24
CA LEU A 461 -0.88 -9.38 19.01
C LEU A 461 -0.19 -9.11 20.35
N THR A 462 1.08 -9.51 20.47
CA THR A 462 1.81 -9.45 21.74
C THR A 462 3.16 -8.76 21.58
N SER A 463 3.53 -7.95 22.56
CA SER A 463 4.85 -7.30 22.58
C SER A 463 5.96 -8.24 23.05
N HIS A 464 7.16 -8.05 22.53
CA HIS A 464 8.40 -8.56 23.10
C HIS A 464 8.90 -7.65 24.23
N ALA A 465 9.83 -8.14 25.05
CA ALA A 465 10.34 -7.41 26.21
C ALA A 465 11.08 -6.10 25.86
N ASN A 466 11.65 -5.99 24.66
CA ASN A 466 12.34 -4.79 24.17
C ASN A 466 11.39 -3.64 23.83
N ILE A 467 10.06 -3.85 23.77
CA ILE A 467 9.09 -2.76 23.56
C ILE A 467 9.23 -1.66 24.63
N SER A 468 9.72 -2.00 25.82
CA SER A 468 9.91 -1.05 26.92
C SER A 468 11.00 -0.01 26.68
N GLN A 469 11.74 -0.12 25.57
CA GLN A 469 12.79 0.81 25.21
C GLN A 469 12.25 2.07 24.53
N GLU A 470 11.10 1.98 23.85
CA GLU A 470 10.52 3.05 23.05
C GLU A 470 9.10 3.42 23.51
N PRO A 471 8.68 4.69 23.36
CA PRO A 471 7.29 5.07 23.63
C PRO A 471 6.33 4.57 22.54
N LEU A 472 5.13 4.15 22.94
CA LEU A 472 4.12 3.57 22.06
C LEU A 472 3.11 4.65 21.62
N LEU A 473 2.78 4.75 20.32
CA LEU A 473 1.62 5.53 19.86
C LEU A 473 0.36 4.66 19.82
N SER A 474 0.45 3.52 19.14
CA SER A 474 -0.66 2.62 18.91
C SER A 474 -0.21 1.15 18.87
N ALA A 475 -1.11 0.25 19.26
CA ALA A 475 -1.09 -1.16 18.91
C ALA A 475 -2.50 -1.56 18.49
N THR A 476 -2.67 -1.97 17.23
CA THR A 476 -3.98 -2.13 16.60
C THR A 476 -4.08 -3.47 15.88
N LEU A 477 -5.27 -4.03 15.88
CA LEU A 477 -5.69 -5.11 14.99
C LEU A 477 -6.75 -4.53 14.06
N TYR A 478 -6.34 -4.20 12.83
CA TYR A 478 -7.18 -3.56 11.82
C TYR A 478 -7.83 -4.63 10.93
N GLY A 479 -9.11 -4.91 11.12
CA GLY A 479 -9.85 -5.96 10.42
C GLY A 479 -10.72 -5.41 9.28
N ARG A 480 -10.64 -6.04 8.11
CA ARG A 480 -11.54 -5.78 6.97
C ARG A 480 -12.55 -6.91 6.80
N TRP A 481 -13.84 -6.57 6.78
CA TRP A 481 -14.90 -7.52 6.49
C TRP A 481 -15.47 -7.27 5.11
N TYR A 482 -14.72 -7.67 4.08
CA TYR A 482 -15.05 -7.39 2.68
C TYR A 482 -16.46 -7.82 2.26
N ASP A 483 -16.98 -8.95 2.78
CA ASP A 483 -18.35 -9.43 2.49
C ASP A 483 -19.46 -8.48 2.95
N LYS A 484 -19.14 -7.53 3.86
CA LYS A 484 -20.06 -6.50 4.35
C LYS A 484 -19.86 -5.14 3.68
N ASP A 485 -18.88 -5.01 2.80
CA ASP A 485 -18.77 -3.79 2.00
C ASP A 485 -20.04 -3.65 1.15
N PRO A 486 -20.54 -2.42 0.93
CA PRO A 486 -21.59 -2.19 -0.04
C PRO A 486 -21.18 -2.77 -1.39
N ALA A 487 -22.14 -3.33 -2.13
CA ALA A 487 -21.89 -3.70 -3.52
C ALA A 487 -21.29 -2.49 -4.23
N ALA A 488 -20.21 -2.70 -5.00
CA ALA A 488 -19.59 -1.66 -5.80
C ALA A 488 -20.71 -0.94 -6.54
N GLN A 489 -21.01 0.30 -6.14
CA GLN A 489 -22.01 1.09 -6.85
C GLN A 489 -21.49 1.21 -8.27
N ASP A 490 -22.32 0.86 -9.27
CA ASP A 490 -22.04 1.11 -10.68
C ASP A 490 -21.37 2.47 -10.80
N ALA A 491 -20.16 2.50 -11.34
CA ALA A 491 -19.27 3.66 -11.46
C ALA A 491 -19.84 4.74 -12.40
N GLY A 492 -21.01 5.28 -12.04
CA GLY A 492 -21.86 6.17 -12.81
C GLY A 492 -22.82 7.01 -11.97
N SER A 493 -22.96 6.78 -10.67
CA SER A 493 -23.62 7.72 -9.77
C SER A 493 -22.68 8.90 -9.50
N LYS A 494 -22.88 10.00 -10.24
CA LYS A 494 -22.36 11.33 -9.92
C LYS A 494 -22.65 11.64 -8.44
N ILE A 495 -21.66 11.49 -7.57
CA ILE A 495 -21.65 12.27 -6.33
C ILE A 495 -21.36 13.70 -6.79
N LEU A 496 -22.43 14.46 -7.05
CA LEU A 496 -22.38 15.90 -7.25
C LEU A 496 -21.92 16.53 -5.92
N LEU A 497 -20.61 16.58 -5.71
CA LEU A 497 -20.03 17.45 -4.69
C LEU A 497 -20.10 18.89 -5.24
N ASP A 498 -20.81 19.74 -4.51
CA ASP A 498 -20.92 21.17 -4.74
C ASP A 498 -19.50 21.78 -4.82
N PRO A 499 -19.19 22.66 -5.81
CA PRO A 499 -17.90 23.33 -5.94
C PRO A 499 -17.41 24.06 -4.68
N THR A 500 -18.30 24.39 -3.75
CA THR A 500 -17.94 24.98 -2.45
C THR A 500 -17.30 23.98 -1.48
N VAL A 501 -17.58 22.68 -1.62
CA VAL A 501 -16.96 21.60 -0.81
C VAL A 501 -15.52 21.34 -1.27
N TYR A 502 -15.21 21.60 -2.55
CA TYR A 502 -13.87 21.42 -3.12
C TYR A 502 -12.81 22.33 -2.46
N PHE A 503 -13.18 23.57 -2.12
CA PHE A 503 -12.29 24.48 -1.39
C PHE A 503 -12.15 24.10 0.10
N ILE A 504 -13.14 23.43 0.68
CA ILE A 504 -13.08 22.98 2.07
C ILE A 504 -12.21 21.74 2.19
N ILE A 505 -12.22 20.80 1.23
CA ILE A 505 -11.38 19.59 1.28
C ILE A 505 -9.88 19.94 1.15
N ILE A 506 -9.53 20.87 0.25
CA ILE A 506 -8.14 21.36 0.14
C ILE A 506 -7.76 22.19 1.38
N ALA A 507 -8.67 22.98 1.95
CA ALA A 507 -8.40 23.75 3.15
C ALA A 507 -8.30 22.89 4.43
N LEU A 508 -9.03 21.77 4.51
CA LEU A 508 -8.98 20.83 5.64
C LEU A 508 -7.73 19.96 5.59
N CYS A 509 -7.18 19.64 4.42
CA CYS A 509 -5.87 18.98 4.30
C CYS A 509 -4.68 19.92 4.59
N VAL A 510 -4.89 21.24 4.50
CA VAL A 510 -3.86 22.26 4.81
C VAL A 510 -3.98 22.79 6.25
N VAL A 511 -5.10 22.51 6.94
CA VAL A 511 -5.33 22.93 8.32
C VAL A 511 -5.94 21.79 9.14
N TYR A 512 -5.25 20.66 9.21
CA TYR A 512 -5.29 19.70 10.33
C TYR A 512 -3.97 18.95 10.35
#